data_AF-A0A7X6RZG7-F1
#
_entry.id   AF-A0A7X6RZG7-F1
#
_cell.length_a   1.000
_cell.length_b   1.000
_cell.length_c   1.000
_cell.angle_alpha   90.00
_cell.angle_beta   90.00
_cell.angle_gamma   90.00
#
_symmetry.space_group_name_H-M   'P 1'
#
loop_
_entity.id
_entity.type
_entity.pdbx_description
1 polymer ?
#
loop_
_entity_poly.entity_id
_entity_poly.type
_entity_poly.pdbx_seq_one_letter_code
_entity_poly.pdbx_strand_id
1 'polypeptide(L)'
;MTARSVVLSVLLGAHPAWASAAELVRLTADFDIKEPTLRVALTRMVGAGDLIRSEDGYRLSDRLLNRQRRQDDAIDPKLRDYDGQWQALVITSVGTDARTRASLRNALQQYRFGELREGVWMRPDNLDQVLPQEITGRVRLLHARDEDPAGLAATLWDLPGWRRTGEQLLEEMAAATDVPGRFVAAAGIVRHLLADPVLPDGLLSGEWPGAELRKAYNDFAAELVVRRDRTELMEAT
;
A
#
# COMPACT_ATOMS: atom_id res chain seq x y z
N MET A 1 -1.62 -16.51 5.72
CA MET A 1 -0.76 -15.65 6.57
C MET A 1 0.62 -16.30 6.71
N THR A 2 1.72 -15.54 6.72
CA THR A 2 3.08 -16.12 6.81
C THR A 2 3.87 -15.50 7.96
N ALA A 3 4.80 -16.24 8.55
CA ALA A 3 5.68 -15.69 9.60
C ALA A 3 6.45 -14.46 9.11
N ARG A 4 6.88 -14.46 7.84
CA ARG A 4 7.52 -13.30 7.21
C ARG A 4 6.65 -12.06 7.25
N SER A 5 5.40 -12.14 6.77
CA SER A 5 4.50 -10.96 6.72
C SER A 5 4.21 -10.41 8.11
N VAL A 6 4.01 -11.28 9.10
CA VAL A 6 3.73 -10.85 10.49
C VAL A 6 4.95 -10.13 11.08
N VAL A 7 6.15 -10.71 10.96
CA VAL A 7 7.39 -10.09 11.46
C VAL A 7 7.62 -8.70 10.85
N LEU A 8 7.37 -8.54 9.54
CA LEU A 8 7.51 -7.23 8.90
C LEU A 8 6.56 -6.21 9.51
N SER A 9 5.27 -6.55 9.65
CA SER A 9 4.27 -5.65 10.22
C SER A 9 4.50 -5.30 11.69
N VAL A 10 5.03 -6.22 12.49
CA VAL A 10 5.37 -5.95 13.90
C VAL A 10 6.58 -4.99 13.99
N LEU A 11 7.58 -5.15 13.13
CA LEU A 11 8.77 -4.29 13.11
C LEU A 11 8.52 -2.92 12.46
N LEU A 12 7.41 -2.76 11.72
CA LEU A 12 7.07 -1.54 10.99
C LEU A 12 6.75 -0.33 11.87
N GLY A 13 6.27 -0.57 13.08
CA GLY A 13 5.97 0.47 14.06
C GLY A 13 7.13 0.82 15.01
N ALA A 14 8.31 0.24 14.84
CA ALA A 14 9.41 0.38 15.79
C ALA A 14 10.35 1.53 15.42
N HIS A 15 10.54 2.47 16.35
CA HIS A 15 11.60 3.46 16.26
C HIS A 15 12.35 3.58 17.61
N PRO A 16 13.62 3.13 17.69
CA PRO A 16 14.40 2.50 16.62
C PRO A 16 13.91 1.07 16.28
N ALA A 17 13.97 0.72 14.99
CA ALA A 17 13.30 -0.45 14.41
C ALA A 17 13.98 -1.81 14.69
N TRP A 18 14.35 -2.10 15.95
CA TRP A 18 14.92 -3.40 16.33
C TRP A 18 14.07 -4.10 17.38
N ALA A 19 14.05 -5.43 17.33
CA ALA A 19 13.46 -6.29 18.35
C ALA A 19 14.30 -7.57 18.51
N SER A 20 14.49 -8.01 19.74
CA SER A 20 15.11 -9.26 20.09
C SER A 20 14.31 -10.48 19.59
N ALA A 21 14.94 -11.64 19.55
CA ALA A 21 14.25 -12.89 19.21
C ALA A 21 13.11 -13.19 20.19
N ALA A 22 13.29 -12.89 21.48
CA ALA A 22 12.30 -13.16 22.53
C ALA A 22 11.07 -12.25 22.37
N GLU A 23 11.28 -10.96 22.08
CA GLU A 23 10.19 -10.03 21.77
C GLU A 23 9.42 -10.47 20.53
N LEU A 24 10.13 -10.86 19.45
CA LEU A 24 9.48 -11.36 18.25
C LEU A 24 8.69 -12.66 18.50
N VAL A 25 9.16 -13.56 19.37
CA VAL A 25 8.38 -14.75 19.77
C VAL A 25 7.08 -14.34 20.46
N ARG A 26 7.14 -13.40 21.40
CA ARG A 26 5.95 -12.92 22.12
C ARG A 26 4.97 -12.20 21.20
N LEU A 27 5.47 -11.30 20.36
CA LEU A 27 4.65 -10.50 19.45
C LEU A 27 4.02 -11.32 18.33
N THR A 28 4.60 -12.47 17.99
CA THR A 28 4.06 -13.41 17.00
C THR A 28 3.26 -14.56 17.61
N ALA A 29 3.20 -14.66 18.94
CA ALA A 29 2.48 -15.73 19.64
C ALA A 29 0.97 -15.69 19.36
N ASP A 30 0.37 -14.49 19.35
CA ASP A 30 -1.05 -14.26 19.02
C ASP A 30 -1.41 -14.69 17.58
N PHE A 31 -0.40 -14.93 16.73
CA PHE A 31 -0.56 -15.38 15.35
C PHE A 31 -0.42 -16.90 15.17
N ASP A 32 -0.38 -17.66 16.27
CA ASP A 32 -0.14 -19.11 16.32
C ASP A 32 1.17 -19.53 15.61
N ILE A 33 2.17 -18.63 15.64
CA ILE A 33 3.50 -18.90 15.08
C ILE A 33 4.38 -19.48 16.20
N LYS A 34 4.63 -20.79 16.12
CA LYS A 34 5.55 -21.46 17.05
C LYS A 34 6.98 -20.94 16.89
N GLU A 35 7.70 -20.85 18.00
CA GLU A 35 9.09 -20.35 18.04
C GLU A 35 10.04 -21.02 17.02
N PRO A 36 10.04 -22.36 16.82
CA PRO A 36 10.91 -22.97 15.81
C PRO A 36 10.64 -22.45 14.40
N THR A 37 9.36 -22.27 14.04
CA THR A 37 8.94 -21.71 12.74
C THR A 37 9.41 -20.26 12.61
N LEU A 38 9.27 -19.47 13.67
CA LEU A 38 9.74 -18.08 13.68
C LEU A 38 11.25 -18.01 13.48
N ARG A 39 12.05 -18.78 14.23
CA ARG A 39 13.53 -18.77 14.11
C ARG A 39 14.02 -19.14 12.71
N VAL A 40 13.35 -20.09 12.06
CA VAL A 40 13.64 -20.45 10.66
C VAL A 40 13.28 -19.30 9.72
N ALA A 41 12.12 -18.66 9.93
CA ALA A 41 11.71 -17.50 9.13
C ALA A 41 12.69 -16.32 9.27
N LEU A 42 13.12 -15.99 10.50
CA LEU A 42 14.09 -14.92 10.76
C LEU A 42 15.42 -15.18 10.04
N THR A 43 15.95 -16.41 10.13
CA THR A 43 17.18 -16.80 9.41
C THR A 43 17.02 -16.63 7.89
N ARG A 44 15.89 -17.07 7.32
CA ARG A 44 15.61 -16.90 5.88
C ARG A 44 15.47 -15.43 5.48
N MET A 45 14.84 -14.61 6.32
CA MET A 45 14.66 -13.17 6.07
C MET A 45 15.98 -12.41 6.13
N VAL A 46 16.90 -12.78 7.03
CA VAL A 46 18.27 -12.24 7.04
C VAL A 46 19.00 -12.66 5.77
N GLY A 47 18.95 -13.94 5.38
CA GLY A 47 19.58 -14.44 4.15
C GLY A 47 19.02 -13.80 2.87
N ALA A 48 17.74 -13.43 2.86
CA ALA A 48 17.09 -12.72 1.76
C ALA A 48 17.30 -11.19 1.77
N GLY A 49 18.02 -10.66 2.78
CA GLY A 49 18.29 -9.22 2.90
C GLY A 49 17.05 -8.39 3.28
N ASP A 50 16.08 -8.99 3.96
CA ASP A 50 14.90 -8.30 4.50
C ASP A 50 15.16 -7.79 5.92
N LEU A 51 15.96 -8.54 6.69
CA LEU A 51 16.36 -8.19 8.05
C LEU A 51 17.88 -8.07 8.17
N ILE A 52 18.32 -7.25 9.11
CA ILE A 52 19.71 -7.16 9.57
C ILE A 52 19.73 -7.64 11.02
N ARG A 53 20.65 -8.56 11.33
CA ARG A 53 20.88 -9.04 12.69
C ARG A 53 21.97 -8.19 13.35
N SER A 54 21.72 -7.69 14.55
CA SER A 54 22.69 -7.00 15.41
C SER A 54 22.78 -7.69 16.77
N GLU A 55 23.64 -7.18 17.67
CA GLU A 55 23.71 -7.65 19.06
C GLU A 55 22.38 -7.45 19.78
N ASP A 56 21.68 -6.35 19.48
CA ASP A 56 20.38 -6.00 20.08
C ASP A 56 19.19 -6.79 19.49
N GLY A 57 19.38 -7.54 18.40
CA GLY A 57 18.34 -8.38 17.82
C GLY A 57 18.22 -8.29 16.30
N TYR A 58 17.00 -8.05 15.80
CA TYR A 58 16.66 -7.98 14.38
C TYR A 58 16.04 -6.64 14.04
N ARG A 59 16.49 -6.03 12.94
CA ARG A 59 15.90 -4.81 12.38
C ARG A 59 15.58 -4.94 10.90
N LEU A 60 14.65 -4.14 10.40
CA LEU A 60 14.38 -4.05 8.96
C LEU A 60 15.61 -3.53 8.22
N SER A 61 15.89 -4.09 7.03
CA SER A 61 16.94 -3.56 6.15
C SER A 61 16.53 -2.21 5.56
N ASP A 62 17.51 -1.36 5.23
CA ASP A 62 17.25 -0.03 4.66
C ASP A 62 16.46 -0.12 3.35
N ARG A 63 16.70 -1.17 2.54
CA ARG A 63 15.94 -1.47 1.32
C ARG A 63 14.46 -1.67 1.62
N LEU A 64 14.14 -2.39 2.70
CA LEU A 64 12.76 -2.70 3.06
C LEU A 64 12.07 -1.52 3.73
N LEU A 65 12.78 -0.75 4.56
CA LEU A 65 12.31 0.53 5.08
C LEU A 65 11.97 1.52 3.95
N ASN A 66 12.85 1.65 2.95
CA ASN A 66 12.58 2.50 1.79
C ASN A 66 11.40 2.00 0.94
N ARG A 67 11.25 0.67 0.80
CA ARG A 67 10.08 0.09 0.14
C ARG A 67 8.80 0.39 0.91
N GLN A 68 8.84 0.33 2.23
CA GLN A 68 7.69 0.65 3.05
C GLN A 68 7.31 2.12 2.91
N ARG A 69 8.25 3.04 3.05
CA ARG A 69 7.95 4.48 2.93
C ARG A 69 7.21 4.79 1.63
N ARG A 70 7.63 4.17 0.52
CA ARG A 70 6.92 4.27 -0.77
C ARG A 70 5.52 3.67 -0.76
N GLN A 71 5.27 2.62 0.03
CA GLN A 71 3.94 2.06 0.21
C GLN A 71 3.07 2.98 1.05
N ASP A 72 3.60 3.55 2.14
CA ASP A 72 2.88 4.50 2.99
C ASP A 72 2.54 5.77 2.18
N ASP A 73 3.49 6.31 1.40
CA ASP A 73 3.27 7.41 0.47
C ASP A 73 2.22 7.06 -0.62
N ALA A 74 2.08 5.78 -0.98
CA ALA A 74 1.08 5.33 -1.95
C ALA A 74 -0.30 5.09 -1.33
N ILE A 75 -0.36 4.84 -0.01
CA ILE A 75 -1.57 4.74 0.79
C ILE A 75 -2.10 6.14 1.10
N ASP A 76 -1.23 7.07 1.48
CA ASP A 76 -1.54 8.47 1.79
C ASP A 76 -0.86 9.42 0.80
N PRO A 77 -1.35 9.49 -0.44
CA PRO A 77 -0.74 10.31 -1.48
C PRO A 77 -0.97 11.79 -1.22
N LYS A 78 0.08 12.60 -1.45
CA LYS A 78 -0.03 14.06 -1.39
C LYS A 78 -0.94 14.57 -2.49
N LEU A 79 -1.92 15.37 -2.09
CA LEU A 79 -2.91 15.97 -2.99
C LEU A 79 -2.57 17.44 -3.29
N ARG A 80 -3.07 17.91 -4.43
CA ARG A 80 -3.13 19.33 -4.81
C ARG A 80 -4.59 19.68 -5.13
N ASP A 81 -4.89 20.98 -5.10
CA ASP A 81 -6.20 21.48 -5.48
C ASP A 81 -6.53 21.08 -6.93
N TYR A 82 -7.75 20.58 -7.12
CA TYR A 82 -8.24 20.13 -8.42
C TYR A 82 -9.12 21.20 -9.07
N ASP A 83 -8.74 21.65 -10.26
CA ASP A 83 -9.41 22.70 -11.03
C ASP A 83 -10.17 22.17 -12.26
N GLY A 84 -10.38 20.85 -12.35
CA GLY A 84 -10.97 20.18 -13.50
C GLY A 84 -9.95 19.60 -14.51
N GLN A 85 -8.64 19.86 -14.35
CA GLN A 85 -7.62 19.37 -15.27
C GLN A 85 -7.30 17.89 -15.10
N TRP A 86 -7.14 17.21 -16.24
CA TRP A 86 -6.71 15.82 -16.33
C TRP A 86 -5.33 15.75 -16.97
N GLN A 87 -4.47 14.89 -16.44
CA GLN A 87 -3.27 14.46 -17.14
C GLN A 87 -3.66 13.36 -18.12
N ALA A 88 -3.34 13.55 -19.40
CA ALA A 88 -3.51 12.56 -20.45
C ALA A 88 -2.14 12.14 -20.99
N LEU A 89 -1.86 10.84 -20.93
CA LEU A 89 -0.65 10.23 -21.46
C LEU A 89 -0.98 9.46 -22.73
N VAL A 90 -0.34 9.86 -23.82
CA VAL A 90 -0.40 9.15 -25.10
C VAL A 90 0.90 8.39 -25.28
N ILE A 91 0.84 7.05 -25.38
CA ILE A 91 2.04 6.23 -25.60
C ILE A 91 2.57 6.51 -27.01
N THR A 92 3.81 6.98 -27.10
CA THR A 92 4.47 7.33 -28.36
C THR A 92 5.54 6.31 -28.77
N SER A 93 5.92 5.39 -27.88
CA SER A 93 6.86 4.32 -28.22
C SER A 93 6.20 3.26 -29.14
N VAL A 94 6.81 3.00 -30.30
CA VAL A 94 6.36 1.99 -31.26
C VAL A 94 7.27 0.75 -31.19
N GLY A 95 6.73 -0.44 -31.50
CA GLY A 95 7.53 -1.66 -31.70
C GLY A 95 8.16 -2.26 -30.44
N THR A 96 7.67 -1.90 -29.25
CA THR A 96 8.15 -2.45 -27.98
C THR A 96 7.69 -3.89 -27.80
N ASP A 97 8.51 -4.76 -27.21
CA ASP A 97 8.14 -6.14 -26.91
C ASP A 97 7.02 -6.22 -25.86
N ALA A 98 6.38 -7.39 -25.76
CA ALA A 98 5.23 -7.59 -24.87
C ALA A 98 5.57 -7.35 -23.38
N ARG A 99 6.78 -7.69 -22.94
CA ARG A 99 7.21 -7.50 -21.55
C ARG A 99 7.34 -6.02 -21.24
N THR A 100 7.95 -5.26 -22.14
CA THR A 100 8.10 -3.82 -21.96
C THR A 100 6.75 -3.09 -21.92
N ARG A 101 5.79 -3.49 -22.78
CA ARG A 101 4.42 -2.96 -22.73
C ARG A 101 3.71 -3.27 -21.41
N ALA A 102 3.81 -4.52 -20.93
CA ALA A 102 3.24 -4.91 -19.65
C ALA A 102 3.86 -4.13 -18.48
N SER A 103 5.18 -3.92 -18.49
CA SER A 103 5.87 -3.11 -17.48
C SER A 103 5.39 -1.66 -17.47
N LEU A 104 5.21 -1.03 -18.64
CA LEU A 104 4.69 0.33 -18.73
C LEU A 104 3.25 0.43 -18.21
N ARG A 105 2.37 -0.51 -18.60
CA ARG A 105 1.00 -0.59 -18.08
C ARG A 105 0.98 -0.67 -16.55
N ASN A 106 1.78 -1.57 -15.99
CA ASN A 106 1.87 -1.72 -14.53
C ASN A 106 2.38 -0.45 -13.85
N ALA A 107 3.35 0.24 -14.47
CA ALA A 107 3.82 1.52 -13.96
C ALA A 107 2.70 2.58 -14.00
N LEU A 108 1.98 2.73 -15.10
CA LEU A 108 0.89 3.70 -15.21
C LEU A 108 -0.22 3.45 -14.17
N GLN A 109 -0.57 2.19 -13.90
CA GLN A 109 -1.50 1.82 -12.83
C GLN A 109 -0.96 2.17 -11.43
N GLN A 110 0.34 1.97 -11.18
CA GLN A 110 0.98 2.39 -9.92
C GLN A 110 0.94 3.91 -9.72
N TYR A 111 0.94 4.69 -10.81
CA TYR A 111 0.78 6.15 -10.81
C TYR A 111 -0.68 6.61 -10.96
N ARG A 112 -1.63 5.68 -10.74
CA ARG A 112 -3.09 5.91 -10.71
C ARG A 112 -3.74 6.30 -12.04
N PHE A 113 -3.10 6.03 -13.16
CA PHE A 113 -3.73 6.23 -14.47
C PHE A 113 -4.71 5.10 -14.79
N GLY A 114 -5.88 5.45 -15.31
CA GLY A 114 -6.81 4.52 -15.95
C GLY A 114 -6.58 4.49 -17.47
N GLU A 115 -6.85 3.35 -18.11
CA GLU A 115 -6.73 3.19 -19.57
C GLU A 115 -8.07 3.57 -20.21
N LEU A 116 -8.13 4.71 -20.93
CA LEU A 116 -9.34 5.11 -21.66
C LEU A 116 -9.54 4.25 -22.90
N ARG A 117 -8.42 3.94 -23.57
CA ARG A 117 -8.31 3.06 -24.73
C ARG A 117 -6.85 2.66 -24.89
N GLU A 118 -6.58 1.72 -25.79
CA GLU A 118 -5.20 1.32 -26.11
C GLU A 118 -4.34 2.55 -26.45
N GLY A 119 -3.28 2.72 -25.67
CA GLY A 119 -2.30 3.80 -25.83
C GLY A 119 -2.68 5.14 -25.21
N VAL A 120 -3.87 5.29 -24.59
CA VAL A 120 -4.33 6.54 -23.97
C VAL A 120 -4.71 6.29 -22.51
N TRP A 121 -3.99 6.98 -21.62
CA TRP A 121 -4.11 6.82 -20.18
C TRP A 121 -4.42 8.16 -19.54
N MET A 122 -5.35 8.19 -18.58
CA MET A 122 -5.80 9.45 -17.98
C MET A 122 -5.96 9.34 -16.46
N ARG A 123 -5.79 10.48 -15.78
CA ARG A 123 -6.23 10.70 -14.40
C ARG A 123 -6.37 12.18 -14.07
N PRO A 124 -7.11 12.54 -13.01
CA PRO A 124 -7.13 13.91 -12.53
C PRO A 124 -5.73 14.38 -12.10
N ASP A 125 -5.43 15.67 -12.31
CA ASP A 125 -4.16 16.30 -11.93
C ASP A 125 -4.12 16.71 -10.45
N ASN A 126 -4.71 15.89 -9.58
CA ASN A 126 -4.85 16.17 -8.15
C ASN A 126 -3.76 15.53 -7.28
N LEU A 127 -2.86 14.70 -7.83
CA LEU A 127 -1.75 14.11 -7.05
C LEU A 127 -0.45 14.88 -7.28
N ASP A 128 0.22 15.22 -6.18
CA ASP A 128 1.56 15.80 -6.15
C ASP A 128 2.63 14.74 -6.40
N GLN A 129 2.63 14.17 -7.61
CA GLN A 129 3.51 13.07 -7.97
C GLN A 129 4.25 13.38 -9.28
N VAL A 130 5.58 13.25 -9.24
CA VAL A 130 6.44 13.41 -10.42
C VAL A 130 6.51 12.07 -11.16
N LEU A 131 6.21 12.08 -12.45
CA LEU A 131 6.35 10.89 -13.29
C LEU A 131 7.84 10.61 -13.56
N PRO A 132 8.30 9.36 -13.39
CA PRO A 132 9.69 8.99 -13.54
C PRO A 132 10.08 8.93 -15.03
N GLN A 133 11.38 9.03 -15.32
CA GLN A 133 11.88 9.12 -16.70
C GLN A 133 11.51 7.91 -17.56
N GLU A 134 11.37 6.74 -16.93
CA GLU A 134 10.95 5.49 -17.56
C GLU A 134 9.54 5.60 -18.18
N ILE A 135 8.69 6.46 -17.62
CA ILE A 135 7.36 6.78 -18.15
C ILE A 135 7.48 7.95 -19.14
N THR A 136 8.03 9.09 -18.70
CA THR A 136 8.03 10.33 -19.50
C THR A 136 8.82 10.22 -20.80
N GLY A 137 9.82 9.33 -20.87
CA GLY A 137 10.57 9.04 -22.10
C GLY A 137 9.80 8.23 -23.15
N ARG A 138 8.60 7.72 -22.84
CA ARG A 138 7.81 6.82 -23.72
C ARG A 138 6.42 7.34 -24.06
N VAL A 139 6.05 8.49 -23.49
CA VAL A 139 4.71 9.05 -23.60
C VAL A 139 4.78 10.53 -23.94
N ARG A 140 3.71 11.04 -24.55
CA ARG A 140 3.43 12.47 -24.59
C ARG A 140 2.46 12.80 -23.45
N LEU A 141 2.86 13.70 -22.56
CA LEU A 141 1.96 14.28 -21.55
C LEU A 141 1.20 15.46 -22.16
N LEU A 142 -0.12 15.46 -21.97
CA LEU A 142 -1.06 16.51 -22.31
C LEU A 142 -1.89 16.84 -21.07
N HIS A 143 -2.43 18.05 -21.03
CA HIS A 143 -3.49 18.42 -20.09
C HIS A 143 -4.79 18.55 -20.85
N ALA A 144 -5.85 17.99 -20.29
CA ALA A 144 -7.17 17.94 -20.90
C ALA A 144 -8.26 18.28 -19.88
N ARG A 145 -9.42 18.70 -20.37
CA ARG A 145 -10.65 18.80 -19.59
C ARG A 145 -11.73 18.02 -20.33
N ASP A 146 -12.53 17.29 -19.58
CA ASP A 146 -13.69 16.57 -20.09
C ASP A 146 -14.97 17.34 -19.75
N GLU A 147 -15.97 17.29 -20.62
CA GLU A 147 -17.28 17.91 -20.39
C GLU A 147 -18.12 17.10 -19.39
N ASP A 148 -17.89 15.79 -19.30
CA ASP A 148 -18.47 14.87 -18.31
C ASP A 148 -17.34 14.14 -17.53
N PRO A 149 -16.68 14.83 -16.59
CA PRO A 149 -15.55 14.24 -15.86
C PRO A 149 -15.96 13.07 -14.96
N ALA A 150 -17.22 13.02 -14.51
CA ALA A 150 -17.75 11.90 -13.73
C ALA A 150 -17.96 10.66 -14.62
N GLY A 151 -18.51 10.83 -15.82
CA GLY A 151 -18.63 9.77 -16.82
C GLY A 151 -17.26 9.26 -17.30
N LEU A 152 -16.28 10.15 -17.47
CA LEU A 152 -14.90 9.77 -17.75
C LEU A 152 -14.32 8.92 -16.61
N ALA A 153 -14.47 9.33 -15.36
CA ALA A 153 -14.00 8.54 -14.21
C ALA A 153 -14.64 7.14 -14.15
N ALA A 154 -15.94 7.04 -14.38
CA ALA A 154 -16.65 5.76 -14.43
C ALA A 154 -16.23 4.86 -15.61
N THR A 155 -15.70 5.44 -16.69
CA THR A 155 -15.14 4.70 -17.82
C THR A 155 -13.74 4.17 -17.52
N LEU A 156 -12.94 4.94 -16.80
CA LEU A 156 -11.55 4.62 -16.48
C LEU A 156 -11.41 3.58 -15.35
N TRP A 157 -12.34 3.55 -14.41
CA TRP A 157 -12.28 2.67 -13.23
C TRP A 157 -13.65 2.06 -12.90
N ASP A 158 -13.64 0.82 -12.42
CA ASP A 158 -14.81 0.19 -11.79
C ASP A 158 -15.02 0.75 -10.37
N LEU A 159 -15.54 1.99 -10.29
CA LEU A 159 -15.79 2.67 -9.01
C LEU A 159 -16.80 1.90 -8.12
N PRO A 160 -17.92 1.35 -8.64
CA PRO A 160 -18.83 0.55 -7.82
C PRO A 160 -18.18 -0.73 -7.29
N GLY A 161 -17.40 -1.43 -8.10
CA GLY A 161 -16.67 -2.62 -7.66
C GLY A 161 -15.60 -2.30 -6.61
N TRP A 162 -14.88 -1.18 -6.78
CA TRP A 162 -13.91 -0.72 -5.79
C TRP A 162 -14.59 -0.37 -4.46
N ARG A 163 -15.72 0.34 -4.49
CA ARG A 163 -16.49 0.69 -3.29
C ARG A 163 -16.93 -0.56 -2.53
N ARG A 164 -17.62 -1.50 -3.19
CA ARG A 164 -18.11 -2.74 -2.56
C ARG A 164 -17.00 -3.53 -1.89
N THR A 165 -15.86 -3.65 -2.56
CA THR A 165 -14.68 -4.34 -1.99
C THR A 165 -14.15 -3.61 -0.76
N GLY A 166 -14.15 -2.27 -0.78
CA GLY A 166 -13.75 -1.45 0.37
C GLY A 166 -14.68 -1.62 1.57
N GLU A 167 -16.00 -1.57 1.35
CA GLU A 167 -17.02 -1.80 2.38
C GLU A 167 -16.89 -3.19 2.99
N GLN A 168 -16.73 -4.24 2.17
CA GLN A 168 -16.51 -5.60 2.65
C GLN A 168 -15.25 -5.70 3.53
N LEU A 169 -14.15 -5.05 3.14
CA LEU A 169 -12.91 -5.07 3.94
C LEU A 169 -13.06 -4.36 5.29
N LEU A 170 -13.88 -3.29 5.35
CA LEU A 170 -14.23 -2.63 6.60
C LEU A 170 -15.08 -3.53 7.50
N GLU A 171 -16.06 -4.23 6.93
CA GLU A 171 -16.87 -5.22 7.65
C GLU A 171 -16.01 -6.38 8.18
N GLU A 172 -15.11 -6.92 7.36
CA GLU A 172 -14.17 -7.99 7.76
C GLU A 172 -13.25 -7.52 8.90
N MET A 173 -12.76 -6.28 8.84
CA MET A 173 -11.96 -5.69 9.91
C MET A 173 -12.77 -5.54 11.21
N ALA A 174 -14.01 -5.09 11.12
CA ALA A 174 -14.88 -4.87 12.28
C ALA A 174 -15.37 -6.19 12.92
N ALA A 175 -15.62 -7.22 12.11
CA ALA A 175 -16.12 -8.52 12.55
C ALA A 175 -15.02 -9.42 13.15
N ALA A 176 -13.75 -9.18 12.82
CA ALA A 176 -12.64 -9.98 13.30
C ALA A 176 -12.44 -9.82 14.83
N THR A 177 -12.58 -10.92 15.56
CA THR A 177 -12.50 -10.96 17.03
C THR A 177 -11.07 -11.14 17.57
N ASP A 178 -10.13 -11.48 16.69
CA ASP A 178 -8.75 -11.77 17.03
C ASP A 178 -7.76 -10.95 16.17
N VAL A 179 -6.51 -10.90 16.63
CA VAL A 179 -5.43 -10.18 15.93
C VAL A 179 -5.16 -10.79 14.55
N PRO A 180 -5.12 -12.13 14.38
CA PRO A 180 -4.89 -12.72 13.07
C PRO A 180 -5.95 -12.35 12.04
N GLY A 181 -7.23 -12.35 12.40
CA GLY A 181 -8.32 -11.94 11.52
C GLY A 181 -8.17 -10.47 11.09
N ARG A 182 -7.95 -9.57 12.05
CA ARG A 182 -7.75 -8.13 11.78
C ARG A 182 -6.50 -7.88 10.93
N PHE A 183 -5.45 -8.67 11.11
CA PHE A 183 -4.25 -8.61 10.28
C PHE A 183 -4.51 -8.99 8.82
N VAL A 184 -5.31 -10.03 8.58
CA VAL A 184 -5.69 -10.43 7.20
C VAL A 184 -6.51 -9.32 6.54
N ALA A 185 -7.48 -8.75 7.26
CA ALA A 185 -8.29 -7.63 6.79
C ALA A 185 -7.41 -6.40 6.49
N ALA A 186 -6.52 -5.98 7.41
CA ALA A 186 -5.58 -4.89 7.19
C ALA A 186 -4.72 -5.11 5.93
N ALA A 187 -4.20 -6.32 5.74
CA ALA A 187 -3.42 -6.63 4.54
C ALA A 187 -4.27 -6.55 3.26
N GLY A 188 -5.57 -6.90 3.33
CA GLY A 188 -6.55 -6.67 2.27
C GLY A 188 -6.74 -5.19 1.97
N ILE A 189 -6.97 -4.38 3.02
CA ILE A 189 -7.11 -2.91 2.94
C ILE A 189 -5.90 -2.28 2.26
N VAL A 190 -4.67 -2.63 2.66
CA VAL A 190 -3.46 -2.11 2.01
C VAL A 190 -3.41 -2.44 0.52
N ARG A 191 -3.71 -3.68 0.13
CA ARG A 191 -3.74 -4.06 -1.29
C ARG A 191 -4.81 -3.31 -2.06
N HIS A 192 -5.95 -3.04 -1.42
CA HIS A 192 -7.07 -2.31 -2.02
C HIS A 192 -6.78 -0.82 -2.20
N LEU A 193 -6.17 -0.18 -1.19
CA LEU A 193 -5.69 1.21 -1.24
C LEU A 193 -4.56 1.37 -2.27
N LEU A 194 -3.73 0.34 -2.47
CA LEU A 194 -2.76 0.30 -3.57
C LEU A 194 -3.40 0.20 -4.96
N ALA A 195 -4.72 0.12 -5.08
CA ALA A 195 -5.46 0.25 -6.33
C ALA A 195 -6.46 1.42 -6.32
N ASP A 196 -6.49 2.24 -5.26
CA ASP A 196 -7.35 3.43 -5.16
C ASP A 196 -7.02 4.41 -6.31
N PRO A 197 -8.01 4.85 -7.10
CA PRO A 197 -7.80 5.88 -8.13
C PRO A 197 -7.51 7.27 -7.54
N VAL A 198 -7.82 7.50 -6.26
CA VAL A 198 -7.57 8.75 -5.53
C VAL A 198 -8.20 9.94 -6.24
N LEU A 199 -9.49 9.80 -6.56
CA LEU A 199 -10.24 10.85 -7.27
C LEU A 199 -10.51 12.05 -6.34
N PRO A 200 -10.58 13.28 -6.89
CA PRO A 200 -11.12 14.44 -6.19
C PRO A 200 -12.55 14.21 -5.71
N ASP A 201 -12.93 14.81 -4.58
CA ASP A 201 -14.25 14.64 -3.96
C ASP A 201 -15.42 14.92 -4.91
N GLY A 202 -15.28 15.90 -5.81
CA GLY A 202 -16.32 16.23 -6.80
C GLY A 202 -16.57 15.15 -7.86
N LEU A 203 -15.69 14.14 -7.99
CA LEU A 203 -15.86 13.00 -8.89
C LEU A 203 -16.29 11.72 -8.17
N LEU A 204 -16.28 11.74 -6.84
CA LEU A 204 -16.75 10.63 -6.02
C LEU A 204 -18.28 10.70 -5.90
N SER A 205 -18.94 9.55 -6.03
CA SER A 205 -20.37 9.44 -5.75
C SER A 205 -20.58 8.91 -4.34
N GLY A 206 -21.62 9.39 -3.65
CA GLY A 206 -22.03 8.88 -2.34
C GLY A 206 -20.93 8.87 -1.27
N GLU A 207 -21.07 7.99 -0.28
CA GLU A 207 -20.05 7.76 0.73
C GLU A 207 -18.94 6.89 0.12
N TRP A 208 -17.75 7.47 -0.06
CA TRP A 208 -16.58 6.76 -0.59
C TRP A 208 -15.74 6.22 0.58
N PRO A 209 -15.45 4.89 0.64
CA PRO A 209 -14.84 4.28 1.82
C PRO A 209 -13.32 4.56 1.93
N GLY A 210 -12.74 5.35 1.02
CA GLY A 210 -11.29 5.57 0.96
C GLY A 210 -10.68 6.17 2.23
N ALA A 211 -11.37 7.12 2.87
CA ALA A 211 -10.89 7.73 4.12
C ALA A 211 -11.03 6.75 5.29
N GLU A 212 -12.13 6.01 5.36
CA GLU A 212 -12.40 5.02 6.41
C GLU A 212 -11.43 3.85 6.34
N LEU A 213 -11.11 3.36 5.15
CA LEU A 213 -10.10 2.33 4.92
C LEU A 213 -8.71 2.76 5.43
N ARG A 214 -8.29 3.98 5.09
CA ARG A 214 -7.01 4.56 5.57
C ARG A 214 -7.01 4.65 7.10
N LYS A 215 -8.10 5.14 7.68
CA LYS A 215 -8.28 5.22 9.13
C LYS A 215 -8.20 3.84 9.80
N ALA A 216 -8.95 2.86 9.30
CA ALA A 216 -8.97 1.50 9.85
C ALA A 216 -7.58 0.83 9.81
N TYR A 217 -6.84 1.03 8.71
CA TYR A 217 -5.46 0.57 8.63
C TYR A 217 -4.54 1.28 9.63
N ASN A 218 -4.60 2.61 9.73
CA ASN A 218 -3.78 3.39 10.65
C ASN A 218 -4.07 3.06 12.12
N ASP A 219 -5.35 2.88 12.49
CA ASP A 219 -5.77 2.48 13.83
C ASP A 219 -5.21 1.09 14.18
N PHE A 220 -5.28 0.13 13.25
CA PHE A 220 -4.70 -1.20 13.45
C PHE A 220 -3.16 -1.16 13.55
N ALA A 221 -2.50 -0.37 12.71
CA ALA A 221 -1.04 -0.20 12.76
C ALA A 221 -0.59 0.40 14.10
N ALA A 222 -1.30 1.42 14.60
CA ALA A 222 -1.03 2.03 15.90
C ALA A 222 -1.22 1.03 17.06
N GLU A 223 -2.24 0.18 17.00
CA GLU A 223 -2.46 -0.86 18.01
C GLU A 223 -1.29 -1.86 18.07
N LEU A 224 -0.76 -2.27 16.91
CA LEU A 224 0.41 -3.17 16.86
C LEU A 224 1.65 -2.53 17.51
N VAL A 225 1.82 -1.20 17.37
CA VAL A 225 2.90 -0.46 18.04
C VAL A 225 2.72 -0.50 19.56
N VAL A 226 1.53 -0.19 20.06
CA VAL A 226 1.25 -0.17 21.51
C VAL A 226 1.44 -1.55 22.15
N ARG A 227 1.07 -2.63 21.45
CA ARG A 227 1.30 -4.01 21.91
C ARG A 227 2.79 -4.34 22.07
N ARG A 228 3.62 -3.78 21.19
CA ARG A 228 5.09 -3.88 21.29
C ARG A 228 5.61 -3.13 22.51
N ASP A 229 5.28 -1.85 22.65
CA ASP A 229 5.82 -1.00 23.73
C ASP A 229 5.48 -1.57 25.12
N ARG A 230 4.31 -2.20 25.27
CA ARG A 230 3.93 -2.90 26.51
C ARG A 230 4.84 -4.10 26.82
N THR A 231 5.33 -4.76 25.78
CA THR A 231 6.23 -5.91 25.90
C THR A 231 7.63 -5.46 26.35
N GLU A 232 8.11 -4.31 25.87
CA GLU A 232 9.39 -3.70 26.29
C GLU A 232 9.36 -3.28 27.78
N LEU A 233 8.27 -2.64 28.23
CA LEU A 233 8.11 -2.18 29.62
C LEU A 233 8.09 -3.31 30.65
N MET A 234 7.61 -4.50 30.28
CA MET A 234 7.59 -5.68 31.17
C MET A 234 8.96 -6.33 31.35
N GLU A 235 9.95 -6.04 30.49
CA GLU A 235 11.33 -6.56 30.63
C GLU A 235 12.24 -5.61 31.41
N ALA A 236 11.85 -4.33 31.53
CA ALA A 236 12.60 -3.33 32.30
C ALA A 236 12.26 -3.31 33.81
N THR A 237 11.29 -4.11 34.25
CA THR A 237 10.82 -4.23 35.65
C THR A 237 11.13 -5.61 36.21
#